data_AF-I4MVY3-F1
#
_entry.id   AF-I4MVY3-F1
#
_cell.length_a   1.000
_cell.length_b   1.000
_cell.length_c   1.000
_cell.angle_alpha   90.00
_cell.angle_beta   90.00
_cell.angle_gamma   90.00
#
_symmetry.space_group_name_H-M   'P 1'
#
loop_
_entity.id
_entity.type
_entity.pdbx_description
1 polymer ?
#
loop_
_entity_poly.entity_id
_entity_poly.type
_entity_poly.pdbx_seq_one_letter_code
_entity_poly.pdbx_strand_id
1 'polypeptide(L)'
;MRRLLVFQSLWAMLDHQGQPTMALEAQLEIIAAAGYDGITDHFWQPAHARRLSQAAKGLGLAIEGQAFPRTVDDLAAALDVASQHGCHHLTLQADVRAYSVAQVMPLLEGWQRLAEQVDFAVLLETHRYRVTNDLPLTLGLLAQFPDLKLLADLSHYVVGRELPEAACAEDDRDIQQILQRSWGFHGRVASSEQVQVPLAFAQHQAWLQRFLGWWRYGMQDWLARDSTVDGSLSFTCELGPPPYAITGADGSELSDRWQDALLLKDLVRNLWHDLV
;
A
#
# COMPACT_ATOMS: atom_id res chain seq x y z
N MET A 1 -5.80 0.12 -21.83
CA MET A 1 -6.77 1.14 -21.34
C MET A 1 -6.46 1.39 -19.87
N ARG A 2 -6.29 2.65 -19.48
CA ARG A 2 -5.98 3.03 -18.09
C ARG A 2 -7.14 2.74 -17.16
N ARG A 3 -6.88 2.08 -16.04
CA ARG A 3 -7.89 1.72 -15.04
C ARG A 3 -7.33 1.79 -13.62
N LEU A 4 -8.20 2.08 -12.66
CA LEU A 4 -7.93 1.85 -11.25
C LEU A 4 -8.31 0.41 -10.90
N LEU A 5 -7.45 -0.29 -10.18
CA LEU A 5 -7.78 -1.55 -9.51
C LEU A 5 -7.80 -1.31 -8.00
N VAL A 6 -8.87 -1.74 -7.34
CA VAL A 6 -9.00 -1.61 -5.89
C VAL A 6 -8.87 -2.96 -5.22
N PHE A 7 -7.89 -3.10 -4.34
CA PHE A 7 -7.57 -4.34 -3.64
C PHE A 7 -7.99 -4.30 -2.18
N GLN A 8 -8.19 -5.48 -1.60
CA GLN A 8 -8.46 -5.65 -0.18
C GLN A 8 -7.28 -6.36 0.50
N SER A 9 -6.84 -5.83 1.65
CA SER A 9 -5.85 -6.50 2.49
C SER A 9 -6.41 -7.73 3.16
N LEU A 10 -5.73 -8.88 3.04
CA LEU A 10 -6.08 -10.07 3.83
C LEU A 10 -5.78 -9.90 5.32
N TRP A 11 -4.83 -9.03 5.65
CA TRP A 11 -4.56 -8.65 7.03
C TRP A 11 -5.78 -7.97 7.67
N ALA A 12 -6.55 -7.21 6.88
CA ALA A 12 -7.80 -6.58 7.33
C ALA A 12 -8.94 -7.58 7.61
N MET A 13 -8.80 -8.86 7.24
CA MET A 13 -9.81 -9.90 7.43
C MET A 13 -9.62 -10.69 8.74
N LEU A 14 -8.54 -10.40 9.48
CA LEU A 14 -8.26 -11.01 10.78
C LEU A 14 -9.16 -10.44 11.88
N ASP A 15 -9.39 -11.18 12.96
CA ASP A 15 -10.06 -10.63 14.14
C ASP A 15 -9.16 -9.70 14.95
N HIS A 16 -9.70 -9.19 16.06
CA HIS A 16 -9.00 -8.32 17.01
C HIS A 16 -7.74 -8.95 17.66
N GLN A 17 -7.56 -10.27 17.54
CA GLN A 17 -6.39 -11.02 18.03
C GLN A 17 -5.41 -11.37 16.89
N GLY A 18 -5.67 -10.87 15.67
CA GLY A 18 -4.87 -11.17 14.50
C GLY A 18 -5.02 -12.61 14.02
N GLN A 19 -6.16 -13.26 14.31
CA GLN A 19 -6.45 -14.62 13.85
C GLN A 19 -7.44 -14.61 12.69
N PRO A 20 -7.28 -15.49 11.70
CA PRO A 20 -8.28 -15.65 10.66
C PRO A 20 -9.56 -16.24 11.26
N THR A 21 -10.69 -15.57 11.04
CA THR A 21 -12.01 -16.06 11.49
C THR A 21 -12.59 -17.11 10.56
N MET A 22 -12.04 -17.26 9.35
CA MET A 22 -12.47 -18.21 8.33
C MET A 22 -11.30 -18.62 7.43
N ALA A 23 -11.49 -19.69 6.65
CA ALA A 23 -10.50 -20.16 5.69
C ALA A 23 -10.19 -19.10 4.61
N LEU A 24 -8.97 -19.11 4.08
CA LEU A 24 -8.52 -18.18 3.04
C LEU A 24 -9.51 -18.10 1.86
N GLU A 25 -9.96 -19.25 1.38
CA GLU A 25 -10.86 -19.35 0.23
C GLU A 25 -12.19 -18.61 0.51
N ALA A 26 -12.75 -18.76 1.71
CA ALA A 26 -13.96 -18.06 2.12
C ALA A 26 -13.75 -16.54 2.24
N GLN A 27 -12.57 -16.11 2.73
CA GLN A 27 -12.22 -14.67 2.75
C GLN A 27 -12.19 -14.11 1.33
N LEU A 28 -11.56 -14.81 0.39
CA LEU A 28 -11.48 -14.37 -1.01
C LEU A 28 -12.85 -14.34 -1.69
N GLU A 29 -13.74 -15.29 -1.40
CA GLU A 29 -15.12 -15.29 -1.90
C GLU A 29 -15.88 -14.03 -1.45
N ILE A 30 -15.74 -13.65 -0.17
CA ILE A 30 -16.35 -12.40 0.36
C ILE A 30 -15.78 -11.18 -0.35
N ILE A 31 -14.47 -11.13 -0.54
CA ILE A 31 -13.77 -10.02 -1.21
C ILE A 31 -14.22 -9.89 -2.67
N ALA A 32 -14.28 -11.01 -3.40
CA ALA A 32 -14.75 -11.05 -4.78
C ALA A 32 -16.23 -10.64 -4.87
N ALA A 33 -17.08 -11.16 -3.98
CA ALA A 33 -18.51 -10.81 -3.94
C ALA A 33 -18.75 -9.33 -3.61
N ALA A 34 -17.85 -8.71 -2.83
CA ALA A 34 -17.87 -7.27 -2.57
C ALA A 34 -17.36 -6.42 -3.75
N GLY A 35 -16.91 -7.06 -4.83
CA GLY A 35 -16.49 -6.40 -6.06
C GLY A 35 -15.14 -5.73 -5.99
N TYR A 36 -14.21 -6.21 -5.14
CA TYR A 36 -12.80 -5.84 -5.23
C TYR A 36 -12.15 -6.48 -6.46
N ASP A 37 -11.12 -5.83 -6.99
CA ASP A 37 -10.39 -6.29 -8.18
C ASP A 37 -9.25 -7.25 -7.84
N GLY A 38 -8.89 -7.34 -6.55
CA GLY A 38 -7.76 -8.14 -6.09
C GLY A 38 -7.57 -8.08 -4.58
N ILE A 39 -6.48 -8.70 -4.14
CA ILE A 39 -6.06 -8.76 -2.74
C ILE A 39 -4.61 -8.37 -2.57
N THR A 40 -4.22 -8.05 -1.33
CA THR A 40 -2.81 -8.01 -0.92
C THR A 40 -2.56 -8.98 0.22
N ASP A 41 -1.41 -9.67 0.17
CA ASP A 41 -0.89 -10.50 1.26
C ASP A 41 0.59 -10.87 1.01
N HIS A 42 1.21 -11.55 1.97
CA HIS A 42 2.56 -12.09 1.85
C HIS A 42 2.71 -13.00 0.62
N PHE A 43 3.74 -12.75 -0.19
CA PHE A 43 3.92 -13.47 -1.46
C PHE A 43 5.36 -13.95 -1.70
N TRP A 44 6.04 -14.29 -0.61
CA TRP A 44 7.42 -14.81 -0.61
C TRP A 44 7.54 -16.20 0.03
N GLN A 45 6.45 -16.73 0.60
CA GLN A 45 6.42 -18.07 1.20
C GLN A 45 5.84 -19.08 0.18
N PRO A 46 6.60 -20.09 -0.27
CA PRO A 46 6.20 -20.94 -1.42
C PRO A 46 4.83 -21.62 -1.27
N ALA A 47 4.56 -22.20 -0.09
CA ALA A 47 3.30 -22.90 0.15
C ALA A 47 2.10 -21.94 0.17
N HIS A 48 2.27 -20.77 0.80
CA HIS A 48 1.24 -19.75 0.89
C HIS A 48 0.98 -19.10 -0.47
N ALA A 49 2.02 -18.68 -1.17
CA ALA A 49 1.93 -18.08 -2.51
C ALA A 49 1.21 -19.01 -3.49
N ARG A 50 1.52 -20.31 -3.47
CA ARG A 50 0.82 -21.31 -4.28
C ARG A 50 -0.68 -21.37 -3.96
N ARG A 51 -1.04 -21.48 -2.68
CA ARG A 51 -2.44 -21.59 -2.24
C ARG A 51 -3.22 -20.31 -2.61
N LEU A 52 -2.65 -19.14 -2.29
CA LEU A 52 -3.24 -17.84 -2.59
C LEU A 52 -3.48 -17.67 -4.09
N SER A 53 -2.49 -18.01 -4.91
CA SER A 53 -2.58 -17.88 -6.38
C SER A 53 -3.66 -18.80 -6.97
N GLN A 54 -3.77 -20.03 -6.48
CA GLN A 54 -4.81 -20.96 -6.94
C GLN A 54 -6.21 -20.46 -6.59
N ALA A 55 -6.40 -19.99 -5.35
CA ALA A 55 -7.69 -19.51 -4.87
C ALA A 55 -8.10 -18.19 -5.55
N ALA A 56 -7.18 -17.21 -5.66
CA ALA A 56 -7.43 -15.93 -6.31
C ALA A 56 -7.77 -16.09 -7.80
N LYS A 57 -7.05 -16.97 -8.52
CA LYS A 57 -7.31 -17.25 -9.94
C LYS A 57 -8.73 -17.79 -10.18
N GLY A 58 -9.24 -18.64 -9.28
CA GLY A 58 -10.60 -19.17 -9.38
C GLY A 58 -11.70 -18.11 -9.29
N LEU A 59 -11.39 -16.97 -8.67
CA LEU A 59 -12.29 -15.85 -8.43
C LEU A 59 -12.01 -14.63 -9.32
N GLY A 60 -11.00 -14.70 -10.19
CA GLY A 60 -10.59 -13.59 -11.05
C GLY A 60 -9.94 -12.42 -10.31
N LEU A 61 -9.44 -12.64 -9.09
CA LEU A 61 -8.78 -11.62 -8.27
C LEU A 61 -7.31 -11.46 -8.67
N ALA A 62 -6.87 -10.22 -8.86
CA ALA A 62 -5.45 -9.89 -8.96
C ALA A 62 -4.76 -10.00 -7.59
N ILE A 63 -3.44 -10.15 -7.60
CA ILE A 63 -2.62 -10.23 -6.39
C ILE A 63 -1.64 -9.06 -6.38
N GLU A 64 -1.69 -8.25 -5.34
CA GLU A 64 -0.52 -7.55 -4.84
C GLU A 64 0.22 -8.48 -3.87
N GLY A 65 1.51 -8.70 -4.13
CA GLY A 65 2.34 -9.45 -3.19
C GLY A 65 3.09 -8.52 -2.26
N GLN A 66 3.23 -8.87 -0.98
CA GLN A 66 4.11 -8.17 -0.04
C GLN A 66 5.34 -9.00 0.29
N ALA A 67 6.51 -8.37 0.37
CA ALA A 67 7.76 -8.95 0.82
C ALA A 67 8.52 -8.00 1.76
N PHE A 68 9.32 -8.57 2.67
CA PHE A 68 10.01 -7.84 3.74
C PHE A 68 11.54 -8.07 3.69
N PRO A 69 12.20 -7.77 2.56
CA PRO A 69 13.61 -8.08 2.39
C PRO A 69 14.50 -7.19 3.27
N ARG A 70 15.58 -7.76 3.80
CA ARG A 70 16.66 -7.03 4.49
C ARG A 70 17.92 -6.95 3.65
N THR A 71 18.08 -7.86 2.69
CA THR A 71 19.24 -7.98 1.82
C THR A 71 18.82 -8.08 0.35
N VAL A 72 19.79 -8.04 -0.56
CA VAL A 72 19.56 -8.31 -1.99
C VAL A 72 19.12 -9.76 -2.20
N ASP A 73 19.74 -10.70 -1.47
CA ASP A 73 19.42 -12.14 -1.56
C ASP A 73 18.00 -12.45 -1.03
N ASP A 74 17.55 -11.75 0.01
CA ASP A 74 16.17 -11.89 0.50
C ASP A 74 15.15 -11.54 -0.59
N LEU A 75 15.40 -10.46 -1.36
CA LEU A 75 14.54 -10.08 -2.47
C LEU A 75 14.63 -11.08 -3.62
N ALA A 76 15.82 -11.55 -3.96
CA ALA A 76 15.99 -12.57 -5.00
C ALA A 76 15.15 -13.82 -4.70
N ALA A 77 15.21 -14.32 -3.46
CA ALA A 77 14.41 -15.46 -3.02
C ALA A 77 12.89 -15.18 -3.08
N ALA A 78 12.45 -13.97 -2.72
CA ALA A 78 11.04 -13.59 -2.83
C ALA A 78 10.57 -13.52 -4.30
N LEU A 79 11.40 -12.99 -5.21
CA LEU A 79 11.10 -12.93 -6.64
C LEU A 79 11.04 -14.31 -7.28
N ASP A 80 11.90 -15.25 -6.87
CA ASP A 80 11.84 -16.65 -7.33
C ASP A 80 10.51 -17.31 -6.99
N VAL A 81 9.93 -16.99 -5.83
CA VAL A 81 8.61 -17.49 -5.42
C VAL A 81 7.50 -16.77 -6.20
N ALA A 82 7.53 -15.45 -6.23
CA ALA A 82 6.50 -14.65 -6.89
C ALA A 82 6.39 -14.97 -8.40
N SER A 83 7.52 -15.15 -9.09
CA SER A 83 7.57 -15.43 -10.53
C SER A 83 6.99 -16.79 -10.92
N GLN A 84 6.91 -17.76 -9.99
CA GLN A 84 6.26 -19.06 -10.28
C GLN A 84 4.75 -18.94 -10.45
N HIS A 85 4.16 -17.86 -9.96
CA HIS A 85 2.71 -17.68 -9.91
C HIS A 85 2.23 -16.40 -10.61
N GLY A 86 3.09 -15.38 -10.69
CA GLY A 86 2.77 -14.06 -11.19
C GLY A 86 1.95 -13.26 -10.17
N CYS A 87 2.09 -11.94 -10.21
CA CYS A 87 1.27 -10.99 -9.45
C CYS A 87 1.10 -9.70 -10.28
N HIS A 88 0.18 -8.82 -9.86
CA HIS A 88 0.08 -7.47 -10.44
C HIS A 88 1.34 -6.67 -10.16
N HIS A 89 1.79 -6.72 -8.91
CA HIS A 89 3.02 -6.10 -8.45
C HIS A 89 3.47 -6.73 -7.12
N LEU A 90 4.75 -6.57 -6.81
CA LEU A 90 5.36 -6.91 -5.52
C LEU A 90 5.73 -5.63 -4.76
N THR A 91 5.14 -5.44 -3.60
CA THR A 91 5.40 -4.34 -2.67
C THR A 91 6.47 -4.74 -1.67
N LEU A 92 7.51 -3.91 -1.55
CA LEU A 92 8.64 -4.13 -0.65
C LEU A 92 8.49 -3.27 0.60
N GLN A 93 8.28 -3.92 1.73
CA GLN A 93 8.54 -3.34 3.04
C GLN A 93 10.00 -3.56 3.41
N ALA A 94 10.86 -2.70 2.90
CA ALA A 94 12.30 -2.75 3.05
C ALA A 94 12.74 -2.76 4.53
N ASP A 95 13.03 -3.94 5.07
CA ASP A 95 13.17 -4.19 6.51
C ASP A 95 14.56 -3.80 7.06
N VAL A 96 15.06 -2.63 6.65
CA VAL A 96 16.37 -2.10 7.02
C VAL A 96 16.21 -0.71 7.64
N ARG A 97 16.96 -0.45 8.72
CA ARG A 97 16.86 0.79 9.51
C ARG A 97 18.09 1.64 9.21
N ALA A 98 18.10 2.20 8.01
CA ALA A 98 19.17 3.08 7.56
C ALA A 98 18.91 4.53 7.99
N TYR A 99 19.99 5.28 8.19
CA TYR A 99 19.94 6.66 8.67
C TYR A 99 20.48 7.68 7.65
N SER A 100 20.93 7.22 6.49
CA SER A 100 21.40 8.09 5.41
C SER A 100 21.18 7.47 4.03
N VAL A 101 21.06 8.33 3.01
CA VAL A 101 20.98 7.93 1.60
C VAL A 101 22.14 7.00 1.22
N ALA A 102 23.37 7.33 1.61
CA ALA A 102 24.55 6.54 1.28
C ALA A 102 24.51 5.10 1.84
N GLN A 103 23.85 4.87 2.99
CA GLN A 103 23.68 3.52 3.54
C GLN A 103 22.67 2.70 2.75
N VAL A 104 21.68 3.36 2.14
CA VAL A 104 20.59 2.72 1.40
C VAL A 104 20.99 2.43 -0.05
N MET A 105 21.86 3.25 -0.64
CA MET A 105 22.21 3.19 -2.06
C MET A 105 22.58 1.78 -2.56
N PRO A 106 23.52 1.03 -1.95
CA PRO A 106 23.91 -0.28 -2.46
C PRO A 106 22.75 -1.29 -2.45
N LEU A 107 21.84 -1.16 -1.48
CA LEU A 107 20.66 -2.02 -1.35
C LEU A 107 19.65 -1.75 -2.47
N LEU A 108 19.32 -0.47 -2.70
CA LEU A 108 18.38 -0.08 -3.76
C LEU A 108 18.91 -0.39 -5.16
N GLU A 109 20.21 -0.17 -5.41
CA GLU A 109 20.84 -0.56 -6.68
C GLU A 109 20.72 -2.08 -6.92
N GLY A 110 20.94 -2.89 -5.89
CA GLY A 110 20.76 -4.33 -5.97
C GLY A 110 19.31 -4.72 -6.26
N TRP A 111 18.36 -4.10 -5.56
CA TRP A 111 16.94 -4.38 -5.74
C TRP A 111 16.39 -3.91 -7.09
N GLN A 112 16.83 -2.76 -7.62
CA GLN A 112 16.43 -2.32 -8.95
C GLN A 112 16.92 -3.27 -10.05
N ARG A 113 18.18 -3.75 -9.96
CA ARG A 113 18.70 -4.76 -10.90
C ARG A 113 17.93 -6.08 -10.85
N LEU A 114 17.42 -6.47 -9.69
CA LEU A 114 16.57 -7.66 -9.57
C LEU A 114 15.14 -7.40 -10.12
N ALA A 115 14.59 -6.22 -9.86
CA ALA A 115 13.28 -5.83 -10.37
C ALA A 115 13.21 -5.81 -11.91
N GLU A 116 14.32 -5.51 -12.59
CA GLU A 116 14.44 -5.56 -14.06
C GLU A 116 14.37 -6.99 -14.64
N GLN A 117 14.49 -8.02 -13.80
CA GLN A 117 14.54 -9.43 -14.23
C GLN A 117 13.18 -10.13 -14.17
N VAL A 118 12.14 -9.46 -13.67
CA VAL A 118 10.78 -9.99 -13.56
C VAL A 118 9.81 -9.22 -14.44
N ASP A 119 8.66 -9.84 -14.76
CA ASP A 119 7.66 -9.30 -15.70
C ASP A 119 6.53 -8.51 -15.00
N PHE A 120 6.60 -8.35 -13.68
CA PHE A 120 5.68 -7.54 -12.87
C PHE A 120 6.43 -6.40 -12.17
N ALA A 121 5.70 -5.36 -11.76
CA ALA A 121 6.30 -4.21 -11.08
C ALA A 121 6.78 -4.58 -9.67
N VAL A 122 7.94 -4.05 -9.27
CA VAL A 122 8.43 -4.10 -7.88
C VAL A 122 8.42 -2.67 -7.33
N LEU A 123 7.65 -2.44 -6.26
CA LEU A 123 7.42 -1.11 -5.69
C LEU A 123 7.96 -1.04 -4.27
N LEU A 124 8.71 0.02 -3.94
CA LEU A 124 9.16 0.27 -2.57
C LEU A 124 8.07 0.99 -1.78
N GLU A 125 7.59 0.41 -0.68
CA GLU A 125 6.57 1.04 0.15
C GLU A 125 7.14 2.19 0.98
N THR A 126 6.40 3.29 1.11
CA THR A 126 6.66 4.30 2.14
C THR A 126 6.14 3.79 3.49
N HIS A 127 7.04 3.41 4.41
CA HIS A 127 6.63 2.74 5.64
C HIS A 127 7.52 3.11 6.83
N ARG A 128 6.90 3.38 7.98
CA ARG A 128 7.62 3.67 9.24
C ARG A 128 8.44 2.47 9.69
N TYR A 129 9.55 2.67 10.36
CA TYR A 129 10.42 1.58 10.82
C TYR A 129 11.01 0.70 9.68
N ARG A 130 11.01 1.21 8.45
CA ARG A 130 11.66 0.65 7.24
C ARG A 130 12.66 1.66 6.66
N VAL A 131 13.24 1.36 5.50
CA VAL A 131 14.16 2.28 4.79
C VAL A 131 13.53 3.64 4.54
N THR A 132 12.26 3.67 4.18
CA THR A 132 11.48 4.87 3.82
C THR A 132 10.81 5.55 5.02
N ASN A 133 11.30 5.30 6.24
CA ASN A 133 10.70 5.79 7.47
C ASN A 133 10.54 7.33 7.53
N ASP A 134 11.57 8.05 7.11
CA ASP A 134 11.61 9.52 7.19
C ASP A 134 11.39 10.14 5.80
N LEU A 135 10.50 11.15 5.73
CA LEU A 135 10.14 11.81 4.47
C LEU A 135 11.34 12.54 3.84
N PRO A 136 12.08 13.42 4.54
CA PRO A 136 13.32 14.01 4.00
C PRO A 136 14.33 12.99 3.49
N LEU A 137 14.59 11.90 4.23
CA LEU A 137 15.49 10.84 3.75
C LEU A 137 14.95 10.23 2.45
N THR A 138 13.65 9.94 2.39
CA THR A 138 13.01 9.35 1.20
C THR A 138 13.05 10.30 0.00
N LEU A 139 12.82 11.60 0.19
CA LEU A 139 12.99 12.61 -0.85
C LEU A 139 14.46 12.68 -1.33
N GLY A 140 15.41 12.55 -0.41
CA GLY A 140 16.83 12.42 -0.74
C GLY A 140 17.14 11.18 -1.61
N LEU A 141 16.48 10.05 -1.33
CA LEU A 141 16.58 8.85 -2.18
C LEU A 141 15.99 9.10 -3.56
N LEU A 142 14.80 9.70 -3.66
CA LEU A 142 14.15 10.00 -4.95
C LEU A 142 14.97 10.97 -5.82
N ALA A 143 15.74 11.86 -5.21
CA ALA A 143 16.66 12.73 -5.93
C ALA A 143 17.86 11.98 -6.54
N GLN A 144 18.32 10.88 -5.91
CA GLN A 144 19.41 10.05 -6.42
C GLN A 144 18.93 8.93 -7.35
N PHE A 145 17.71 8.43 -7.13
CA PHE A 145 17.10 7.35 -7.88
C PHE A 145 15.80 7.84 -8.55
N PRO A 146 15.89 8.62 -9.65
CA PRO A 146 14.71 9.22 -10.28
C PRO A 146 13.70 8.19 -10.81
N ASP A 147 14.17 6.97 -11.13
CA ASP A 147 13.34 5.86 -11.61
C ASP A 147 12.82 4.94 -10.50
N LEU A 148 13.10 5.26 -9.23
CA LEU A 148 12.59 4.48 -8.09
C LEU A 148 11.06 4.57 -8.04
N LYS A 149 10.41 3.43 -8.19
CA LYS A 149 8.96 3.31 -8.15
C LYS A 149 8.51 3.05 -6.71
N LEU A 150 7.64 3.90 -6.20
CA LEU A 150 7.07 3.77 -4.88
C LEU A 150 5.69 3.12 -4.90
N LEU A 151 5.34 2.48 -3.79
CA LEU A 151 3.96 2.35 -3.34
C LEU A 151 3.78 3.33 -2.17
N ALA A 152 2.82 4.25 -2.27
CA ALA A 152 2.61 5.24 -1.21
C ALA A 152 1.56 4.76 -0.21
N ASP A 153 2.02 4.50 1.01
CA ASP A 153 1.22 4.54 2.23
C ASP A 153 1.55 5.84 2.99
N LEU A 154 0.76 6.89 2.75
CA LEU A 154 1.00 8.22 3.31
C LEU A 154 0.75 8.27 4.83
N SER A 155 0.03 7.29 5.39
CA SER A 155 -0.30 7.24 6.83
C SER A 155 0.95 7.23 7.71
N HIS A 156 2.05 6.65 7.20
CA HIS A 156 3.32 6.59 7.91
C HIS A 156 4.00 7.95 8.05
N TYR A 157 3.91 8.83 7.05
CA TYR A 157 4.49 10.17 7.14
C TYR A 157 3.63 11.11 7.97
N VAL A 158 2.30 10.97 7.89
CA VAL A 158 1.40 11.78 8.72
C VAL A 158 1.70 11.59 10.20
N VAL A 159 1.77 10.33 10.67
CA VAL A 159 2.13 10.06 12.07
C VAL A 159 3.61 10.32 12.33
N GLY A 160 4.50 9.81 11.49
CA GLY A 160 5.95 9.83 11.75
C GLY A 160 6.54 11.24 11.82
N ARG A 161 5.87 12.23 11.21
CA ARG A 161 6.29 13.63 11.23
C ARG A 161 5.31 14.56 11.94
N GLU A 162 4.28 14.00 12.57
CA GLU A 162 3.21 14.77 13.21
C GLU A 162 2.64 15.83 12.22
N LEU A 163 2.44 15.44 10.95
CA LEU A 163 1.93 16.39 9.94
C LEU A 163 0.55 16.87 10.39
N PRO A 164 0.28 18.17 10.39
CA PRO A 164 -0.98 18.71 10.89
C PRO A 164 -2.13 18.51 9.89
N GLU A 165 -3.36 18.53 10.40
CA GLU A 165 -4.58 18.44 9.58
C GLU A 165 -4.65 19.59 8.57
N ALA A 166 -4.34 20.80 9.05
CA ALA A 166 -4.20 22.01 8.26
C ALA A 166 -2.72 22.33 8.05
N ALA A 167 -2.10 21.65 7.09
CA ALA A 167 -0.68 21.80 6.80
C ALA A 167 -0.37 22.99 5.88
N CYS A 168 0.90 23.41 5.89
CA CYS A 168 1.38 24.45 4.99
C CYS A 168 1.62 23.90 3.57
N ALA A 169 1.84 24.82 2.63
CA ALA A 169 2.10 24.45 1.24
C ALA A 169 3.41 23.65 1.07
N GLU A 170 4.37 23.78 1.98
CA GLU A 170 5.58 22.96 2.01
C GLU A 170 5.26 21.49 2.30
N ASP A 171 4.43 21.21 3.32
CA ASP A 171 4.08 19.84 3.70
C ASP A 171 3.38 19.10 2.55
N ASP A 172 2.45 19.77 1.87
CA ASP A 172 1.77 19.19 0.71
C ASP A 172 2.74 18.97 -0.47
N ARG A 173 3.72 19.85 -0.67
CA ARG A 173 4.71 19.72 -1.74
C ARG A 173 5.60 18.48 -1.55
N ASP A 174 5.98 18.17 -0.31
CA ASP A 174 6.77 16.99 -0.01
C ASP A 174 5.97 15.69 -0.23
N ILE A 175 4.70 15.67 0.18
CA ILE A 175 3.78 14.55 -0.12
C ILE A 175 3.54 14.39 -1.61
N GLN A 176 3.38 15.50 -2.34
CA GLN A 176 3.21 15.48 -3.80
C GLN A 176 4.44 14.90 -4.51
N GLN A 177 5.66 15.15 -4.04
CA GLN A 177 6.88 14.53 -4.59
C GLN A 177 6.91 13.01 -4.40
N ILE A 178 6.39 12.50 -3.27
CA ILE A 178 6.20 11.05 -3.07
C ILE A 178 5.19 10.50 -4.09
N LEU A 179 4.05 11.17 -4.24
CA LEU A 179 2.98 10.74 -5.16
C LEU A 179 3.41 10.75 -6.64
N GLN A 180 4.22 11.74 -7.05
CA GLN A 180 4.84 11.82 -8.39
C GLN A 180 5.76 10.63 -8.73
N ARG A 181 6.19 9.87 -7.73
CA ARG A 181 7.00 8.64 -7.89
C ARG A 181 6.24 7.38 -7.54
N SER A 182 4.97 7.51 -7.15
CA SER A 182 4.13 6.39 -6.74
C SER A 182 3.43 5.73 -7.92
N TRP A 183 3.36 4.41 -7.90
CA TRP A 183 2.73 3.55 -8.91
C TRP A 183 1.61 2.68 -8.35
N GLY A 184 1.36 2.82 -7.04
CA GLY A 184 0.27 2.19 -6.30
C GLY A 184 0.10 2.92 -4.97
N PHE A 185 -1.05 2.72 -4.35
CA PHE A 185 -1.39 3.35 -3.07
C PHE A 185 -1.87 2.32 -2.07
N HIS A 186 -1.39 2.42 -0.84
CA HIS A 186 -2.04 1.81 0.32
C HIS A 186 -2.95 2.87 0.96
N GLY A 187 -4.23 2.59 0.90
CA GLY A 187 -5.30 3.39 1.45
C GLY A 187 -5.46 3.17 2.94
N ARG A 188 -4.76 3.99 3.73
CA ARG A 188 -5.00 4.14 5.17
C ARG A 188 -5.05 5.61 5.52
N VAL A 189 -6.07 6.02 6.26
CA VAL A 189 -6.17 7.39 6.78
C VAL A 189 -5.61 7.42 8.19
N ALA A 190 -4.69 8.35 8.42
CA ALA A 190 -4.10 8.65 9.73
C ALA A 190 -4.51 10.04 10.20
N SER A 191 -4.44 10.25 11.50
CA SER A 191 -4.20 11.58 12.08
C SER A 191 -2.73 11.70 12.48
N SER A 192 -2.30 12.87 12.96
CA SER A 192 -0.94 13.05 13.50
C SER A 192 -0.61 12.08 14.64
N GLU A 193 -1.63 11.58 15.36
CA GLU A 193 -1.46 10.76 16.58
C GLU A 193 -1.84 9.30 16.41
N GLN A 194 -2.55 8.94 15.33
CA GLN A 194 -3.04 7.59 15.10
C GLN A 194 -2.86 7.22 13.64
N VAL A 195 -2.12 6.13 13.39
CA VAL A 195 -1.81 5.72 12.02
C VAL A 195 -3.01 5.19 11.25
N GLN A 196 -4.07 4.83 11.97
CA GLN A 196 -5.33 4.39 11.41
C GLN A 196 -6.47 4.98 12.23
N VAL A 197 -7.31 5.76 11.58
CA VAL A 197 -8.49 6.34 12.21
C VAL A 197 -9.77 5.77 11.58
N PRO A 198 -10.81 5.47 12.38
CA PRO A 198 -12.13 5.10 11.87
C PRO A 198 -12.70 6.13 10.91
N LEU A 199 -13.11 5.72 9.71
CA LEU A 199 -13.50 6.65 8.65
C LEU A 199 -14.89 7.25 8.88
N ALA A 200 -15.79 6.53 9.54
CA ALA A 200 -17.15 6.98 9.82
C ALA A 200 -17.25 8.03 10.94
N PHE A 201 -16.17 8.25 11.71
CA PHE A 201 -16.22 9.13 12.87
C PHE A 201 -16.12 10.61 12.45
N ALA A 202 -16.97 11.45 13.02
CA ALA A 202 -17.10 12.86 12.62
C ALA A 202 -15.78 13.64 12.79
N GLN A 203 -15.04 13.37 13.87
CA GLN A 203 -13.76 14.02 14.15
C GLN A 203 -12.63 13.62 13.19
N HIS A 204 -12.80 12.55 12.41
CA HIS A 204 -11.80 12.09 11.43
C HIS A 204 -12.12 12.54 10.00
N GLN A 205 -13.24 13.24 9.78
CA GLN A 205 -13.65 13.64 8.44
C GLN A 205 -12.65 14.58 7.76
N ALA A 206 -12.05 15.52 8.51
CA ALA A 206 -11.06 16.43 7.93
C ALA A 206 -9.80 15.69 7.47
N TRP A 207 -9.35 14.68 8.23
CA TRP A 207 -8.27 13.77 7.83
C TRP A 207 -8.64 12.98 6.57
N LEU A 208 -9.83 12.39 6.53
CA LEU A 208 -10.31 11.68 5.34
C LEU A 208 -10.31 12.60 4.10
N GLN A 209 -10.83 13.82 4.21
CA GLN A 209 -10.83 14.79 3.10
C GLN A 209 -9.41 15.15 2.64
N ARG A 210 -8.47 15.29 3.57
CA ARG A 210 -7.05 15.54 3.26
C ARG A 210 -6.44 14.39 2.45
N PHE A 211 -6.63 13.14 2.89
CA PHE A 211 -6.15 11.97 2.16
C PHE A 211 -6.83 11.82 0.79
N LEU A 212 -8.13 12.07 0.67
CA LEU A 212 -8.83 12.09 -0.62
C LEU A 212 -8.23 13.13 -1.58
N GLY A 213 -7.85 14.31 -1.07
CA GLY A 213 -7.16 15.34 -1.85
C GLY A 213 -5.78 14.88 -2.35
N TRP A 214 -5.00 14.22 -1.51
CA TRP A 214 -3.71 13.65 -1.90
C TRP A 214 -3.85 12.51 -2.90
N TRP A 215 -4.79 11.58 -2.69
CA TRP A 215 -5.03 10.51 -3.66
C TRP A 215 -5.54 11.06 -4.99
N ARG A 216 -6.36 12.13 -4.99
CA ARG A 216 -6.78 12.82 -6.21
C ARG A 216 -5.59 13.35 -6.98
N TYR A 217 -4.69 14.04 -6.28
CA TYR A 217 -3.45 14.53 -6.88
C TYR A 217 -2.61 13.38 -7.47
N GLY A 218 -2.40 12.30 -6.70
CA GLY A 218 -1.62 11.15 -7.17
C GLY A 218 -2.23 10.45 -8.38
N MET A 219 -3.56 10.30 -8.42
CA MET A 219 -4.28 9.75 -9.57
C MET A 219 -4.18 10.67 -10.80
N GLN A 220 -4.33 11.99 -10.62
CA GLN A 220 -4.18 12.98 -11.68
C GLN A 220 -2.76 12.98 -12.27
N ASP A 221 -1.74 12.97 -11.40
CA ASP A 221 -0.35 12.87 -11.82
C ASP A 221 -0.13 11.59 -12.63
N TRP A 222 -0.57 10.43 -12.12
CA TRP A 222 -0.44 9.16 -12.82
C TRP A 222 -1.15 9.16 -14.19
N LEU A 223 -2.37 9.72 -14.25
CA LEU A 223 -3.14 9.89 -15.49
C LEU A 223 -2.48 10.87 -16.48
N ALA A 224 -1.62 11.78 -16.02
CA ALA A 224 -0.88 12.71 -16.88
C ALA A 224 0.45 12.12 -17.40
N ARG A 225 0.94 11.01 -16.83
CA ARG A 225 2.15 10.32 -17.31
C ARG A 225 1.94 9.79 -18.73
N ASP A 226 3.03 9.57 -19.47
CA ASP A 226 2.99 9.20 -20.89
C ASP A 226 2.06 8.00 -21.17
N SER A 227 1.13 8.22 -22.11
CA SER A 227 0.11 7.27 -22.62
C SER A 227 0.66 5.94 -23.14
N THR A 228 1.97 5.86 -23.43
CA THR A 228 2.65 4.61 -23.82
C THR A 228 2.74 3.59 -22.68
N VAL A 229 2.57 4.04 -21.43
CA VAL A 229 2.38 3.17 -20.26
C VAL A 229 0.92 2.70 -20.25
N ASP A 230 0.63 1.59 -20.94
CA ASP A 230 -0.59 0.83 -20.69
C ASP A 230 -0.48 0.15 -19.32
N GLY A 231 -1.56 0.14 -18.54
CA GLY A 231 -1.51 -0.43 -17.21
C GLY A 231 -2.64 0.02 -16.28
N SER A 232 -2.57 -0.50 -15.07
CA SER A 232 -3.47 -0.18 -13.97
C SER A 232 -2.73 0.51 -12.84
N LEU A 233 -3.40 1.47 -12.20
CA LEU A 233 -3.02 2.01 -10.91
C LEU A 233 -3.69 1.17 -9.82
N SER A 234 -2.93 0.71 -8.83
CA SER A 234 -3.50 -0.01 -7.68
C SER A 234 -3.84 0.94 -6.53
N PHE A 235 -4.95 0.66 -5.85
CA PHE A 235 -5.29 1.22 -4.55
C PHE A 235 -5.73 0.09 -3.62
N THR A 236 -5.01 -0.12 -2.53
CA THR A 236 -5.29 -1.22 -1.61
C THR A 236 -5.90 -0.69 -0.32
N CYS A 237 -7.07 -1.17 0.07
CA CYS A 237 -7.65 -0.83 1.37
C CYS A 237 -6.85 -1.55 2.48
N GLU A 238 -5.85 -0.86 3.02
CA GLU A 238 -4.80 -1.44 3.89
C GLU A 238 -5.09 -1.13 5.37
N LEU A 239 -6.27 -1.55 5.85
CA LEU A 239 -6.66 -1.36 7.23
C LEU A 239 -6.24 -2.55 8.09
N GLY A 240 -5.45 -2.31 9.13
CA GLY A 240 -4.95 -3.36 10.02
C GLY A 240 -5.84 -3.64 11.24
N PRO A 241 -5.82 -4.87 11.77
CA PRO A 241 -6.33 -5.19 13.11
C PRO A 241 -5.53 -4.48 14.22
N PRO A 242 -6.02 -4.53 15.46
CA PRO A 242 -5.29 -4.03 16.62
C PRO A 242 -3.84 -4.53 16.63
N PRO A 243 -2.86 -3.65 16.93
CA PRO A 243 -3.03 -2.32 17.51
C PRO A 243 -3.22 -1.18 16.48
N TYR A 244 -3.44 -1.46 15.20
CA TYR A 244 -3.72 -0.41 14.21
C TYR A 244 -5.14 0.12 14.38
N ALA A 245 -6.14 -0.77 14.36
CA ALA A 245 -7.51 -0.39 14.68
C ALA A 245 -7.61 0.05 16.14
N ILE A 246 -8.29 1.17 16.37
CA ILE A 246 -8.49 1.73 17.71
C ILE A 246 -9.47 0.84 18.47
N THR A 247 -9.09 0.40 19.66
CA THR A 247 -9.92 -0.44 20.53
C THR A 247 -10.50 0.33 21.71
N GLY A 248 -11.65 -0.13 22.19
CA GLY A 248 -12.23 0.30 23.47
C GLY A 248 -11.49 -0.29 24.67
N ALA A 249 -11.97 0.05 25.87
CA ALA A 249 -11.40 -0.45 27.12
C ALA A 249 -11.52 -1.98 27.29
N ASP A 250 -12.43 -2.61 26.54
CA ASP A 250 -12.64 -4.05 26.50
C ASP A 250 -11.73 -4.77 25.48
N GLY A 251 -10.93 -4.02 24.72
CA GLY A 251 -10.07 -4.57 23.66
C GLY A 251 -10.78 -4.82 22.33
N SER A 252 -12.07 -4.54 22.23
CA SER A 252 -12.84 -4.63 20.97
C SER A 252 -12.59 -3.42 20.10
N GLU A 253 -12.56 -3.59 18.78
CA GLU A 253 -12.45 -2.46 17.84
C GLU A 253 -13.64 -1.51 17.98
N LEU A 254 -13.37 -0.20 17.99
CA LEU A 254 -14.42 0.82 18.08
C LEU A 254 -15.18 1.00 16.75
N SER A 255 -14.62 0.52 15.65
CA SER A 255 -15.17 0.63 14.30
C SER A 255 -15.17 -0.73 13.61
N ASP A 256 -16.10 -0.91 12.67
CA ASP A 256 -16.09 -2.06 11.77
C ASP A 256 -15.12 -1.78 10.61
N ARG A 257 -13.97 -2.43 10.66
CA ARG A 257 -12.90 -2.27 9.66
C ARG A 257 -13.31 -2.75 8.27
N TRP A 258 -14.19 -3.75 8.17
CA TRP A 258 -14.70 -4.20 6.87
C TRP A 258 -15.60 -3.13 6.26
N GLN A 259 -16.47 -2.53 7.07
CA GLN A 259 -17.33 -1.43 6.61
C GLN A 259 -16.53 -0.19 6.21
N ASP A 260 -15.46 0.14 6.94
CA ASP A 260 -14.54 1.22 6.57
C ASP A 260 -13.79 0.91 5.27
N ALA A 261 -13.36 -0.33 5.05
CA ALA A 261 -12.73 -0.74 3.79
C ALA A 261 -13.69 -0.65 2.59
N LEU A 262 -14.97 -1.02 2.76
CA LEU A 262 -16.00 -0.85 1.73
C LEU A 262 -16.23 0.62 1.40
N LEU A 263 -16.37 1.47 2.43
CA LEU A 263 -16.51 2.91 2.27
C LEU A 263 -15.31 3.49 1.50
N LEU A 264 -14.09 3.09 1.88
CA LEU A 264 -12.87 3.57 1.25
C LEU A 264 -12.80 3.18 -0.24
N LYS A 265 -13.10 1.91 -0.56
CA LYS A 265 -13.19 1.41 -1.94
C LYS A 265 -14.14 2.25 -2.78
N ASP A 266 -15.34 2.54 -2.26
CA ASP A 266 -16.34 3.30 -2.99
C ASP A 266 -15.90 4.76 -3.20
N LEU A 267 -15.33 5.39 -2.16
CA LEU A 267 -14.78 6.74 -2.25
C LEU A 267 -13.70 6.87 -3.33
N VAL A 268 -12.74 5.95 -3.39
CA VAL A 268 -11.64 6.05 -4.36
C VAL A 268 -12.07 5.69 -5.78
N ARG A 269 -13.06 4.81 -5.95
CA ARG A 269 -13.68 4.55 -7.26
C ARG A 269 -14.41 5.77 -7.77
N ASN A 270 -15.18 6.45 -6.92
CA ASN A 270 -15.84 7.71 -7.27
C ASN A 270 -14.80 8.80 -7.61
N LEU A 271 -13.73 8.90 -6.82
CA LEU A 271 -12.63 9.83 -7.10
C LEU A 271 -12.02 9.59 -8.48
N TRP A 272 -11.77 8.34 -8.84
CA TRP A 272 -11.23 7.98 -10.15
C TRP A 272 -12.23 8.27 -11.27
N HIS A 273 -13.52 7.97 -11.07
CA HIS A 273 -14.57 8.24 -12.05
C HIS A 273 -14.68 9.73 -12.39
N ASP A 274 -14.53 10.62 -11.40
CA ASP A 274 -14.52 12.07 -11.61
C ASP A 274 -13.31 12.57 -12.44
N LEU A 275 -12.25 11.77 -12.56
CA LEU A 275 -11.00 12.14 -13.23
C LEU A 275 -10.89 11.66 -14.68
N VAL A 276 -11.69 10.67 -15.11
CA VAL A 276 -11.57 9.99 -16.41
C VAL A 276 -12.74 10.20 -17.34
#